data_AF-A0A4Y7KMI6-F1
#
_entry.id   AF-A0A4Y7KMI6-F1
#
_cell.length_a   1.000
_cell.length_b   1.000
_cell.length_c   1.000
_cell.angle_alpha   90.00
_cell.angle_beta   90.00
_cell.angle_gamma   90.00
#
_symmetry.space_group_name_H-M   'P 1'
#
loop_
_entity.id
_entity.type
_entity.pdbx_description
1 polymer ?
#
loop_
_entity_poly.entity_id
_entity_poly.type
_entity_poly.pdbx_seq_one_letter_code
_entity_poly.pdbx_strand_id
1 'polypeptide(L)'
;MINTGYIILAGQSLKAIYVLFRDDHILKLPHFIAMAGLVCAIFAFGIPHLSALRIWLGFSTFFSLIYIIAAFVLSLRDGMNAPARDYSIPGSKASKIFSSVGAAANLLFAFNTGMLPEIQATVEQPVVDNMLKALYFQFTAGVLPMYAVTFMGYWAYGSTTSSYLLNNVTGPIWVKIMANAAAFLQTVIALHIFASPMYEYLDTRYGRSKGSAFSFQNLSFRVLVRGGYLSVNTLVAALLPFLGDFMSLTGAFSTLPLTFILANHMYLMAKKNKLTVSQKSWHWLNVCVFSGMSVAAAIAALRLIVTDSKTYHFFADI
;
A
#
# COMPACT_ATOMS: atom_id res chain seq x y z
N MET A 1 6.14 4.72 -5.83
CA MET A 1 6.33 3.36 -5.29
C MET A 1 5.10 2.92 -4.48
N ILE A 2 4.81 3.53 -3.31
CA ILE A 2 3.53 3.28 -2.58
C ILE A 2 2.32 3.46 -3.52
N ASN A 3 2.25 4.61 -4.19
CA ASN A 3 1.13 4.92 -5.08
C ASN A 3 1.08 4.02 -6.32
N THR A 4 2.22 3.51 -6.79
CA THR A 4 2.28 2.49 -7.84
C THR A 4 1.59 1.21 -7.38
N GLY A 5 1.88 0.73 -6.16
CA GLY A 5 1.22 -0.43 -5.58
C GLY A 5 -0.29 -0.27 -5.44
N TYR A 6 -0.76 0.91 -4.99
CA TYR A 6 -2.20 1.20 -4.95
C TYR A 6 -2.84 1.21 -6.34
N ILE A 7 -2.18 1.77 -7.37
CA ILE A 7 -2.74 1.73 -8.73
C ILE A 7 -2.83 0.28 -9.24
N ILE A 8 -1.83 -0.57 -8.97
CA ILE A 8 -1.88 -1.99 -9.32
C ILE A 8 -3.05 -2.67 -8.63
N LEU A 9 -3.23 -2.44 -7.32
CA LEU A 9 -4.34 -3.00 -6.54
C LEU A 9 -5.72 -2.55 -7.06
N ALA A 10 -5.86 -1.28 -7.42
CA ALA A 10 -7.08 -0.76 -8.03
C ALA A 10 -7.34 -1.39 -9.40
N GLY A 11 -6.30 -1.57 -10.23
CA GLY A 11 -6.42 -2.28 -11.50
C GLY A 11 -6.83 -3.74 -11.34
N GLN A 12 -6.23 -4.46 -10.38
CA GLN A 12 -6.54 -5.86 -10.08
C GLN A 12 -7.97 -6.03 -9.58
N SER A 13 -8.41 -5.18 -8.66
CA SER A 13 -9.79 -5.21 -8.15
C SER A 13 -10.82 -4.90 -9.26
N LEU A 14 -10.55 -3.93 -10.14
CA LEU A 14 -11.44 -3.61 -11.26
C LEU A 14 -11.48 -4.75 -12.30
N LYS A 15 -10.33 -5.36 -12.63
CA LYS A 15 -10.26 -6.54 -13.49
C LYS A 15 -11.05 -7.71 -12.90
N ALA A 16 -10.91 -7.94 -11.59
CA ALA A 16 -11.62 -9.02 -10.90
C ALA A 16 -13.15 -8.86 -10.97
N ILE A 17 -13.67 -7.62 -11.02
CA ILE A 17 -15.10 -7.38 -11.28
C ILE A 17 -15.44 -7.74 -12.73
N TYR A 18 -14.64 -7.29 -13.70
CA TYR A 18 -14.90 -7.54 -15.12
C TYR A 18 -15.01 -9.03 -15.46
N VAL A 19 -14.05 -9.83 -15.00
CA VAL A 19 -14.00 -11.28 -15.25
C VAL A 19 -15.23 -12.02 -14.68
N LEU A 20 -15.91 -11.47 -13.66
CA LEU A 20 -17.14 -12.05 -13.11
C LEU A 20 -18.36 -11.86 -14.03
N PHE A 21 -18.34 -10.87 -14.92
CA PHE A 21 -19.41 -10.63 -15.88
C PHE A 21 -19.07 -11.14 -17.28
N ARG A 22 -17.81 -10.97 -17.69
CA ARG A 22 -17.35 -11.25 -19.05
C ARG A 22 -15.89 -11.67 -19.02
N ASP A 23 -15.64 -12.94 -19.26
CA ASP A 23 -14.29 -13.51 -19.33
C ASP A 23 -13.91 -13.80 -20.79
N ASP A 24 -13.73 -12.73 -21.56
CA ASP A 24 -13.39 -12.80 -22.99
C ASP A 24 -11.92 -12.51 -23.30
N HIS A 25 -11.12 -12.25 -22.25
CA HIS A 25 -9.69 -11.90 -22.31
C HIS A 25 -9.34 -10.73 -23.26
N ILE A 26 -10.32 -9.92 -23.66
CA ILE A 26 -10.10 -8.77 -24.55
C ILE A 26 -9.38 -7.64 -23.78
N LEU A 27 -9.87 -7.34 -22.58
CA LEU A 27 -9.27 -6.36 -21.70
C LEU A 27 -8.28 -7.02 -20.74
N LYS A 28 -7.01 -6.68 -20.89
CA LYS A 28 -5.92 -7.14 -20.02
C LYS A 28 -5.73 -6.23 -18.81
N LEU A 29 -5.10 -6.74 -17.76
CA LEU A 29 -4.78 -5.99 -16.52
C LEU A 29 -4.24 -4.55 -16.73
N PRO A 30 -3.32 -4.27 -17.68
CA PRO A 30 -2.85 -2.90 -17.91
C PRO A 30 -3.94 -1.90 -18.31
N HIS A 31 -5.00 -2.35 -18.99
CA HIS A 31 -6.14 -1.49 -19.34
C HIS A 31 -6.92 -1.08 -18.09
N PHE A 32 -7.13 -2.02 -17.18
CA PHE A 32 -7.76 -1.76 -15.87
C PHE A 32 -6.88 -0.87 -14.99
N ILE A 33 -5.56 -1.04 -15.06
CA ILE A 33 -4.60 -0.14 -14.39
C ILE A 33 -4.70 1.29 -14.95
N ALA A 34 -4.79 1.45 -16.27
CA ALA A 34 -4.95 2.76 -16.90
C ALA A 34 -6.27 3.43 -16.47
N MET A 35 -7.39 2.68 -16.46
CA MET A 35 -8.68 3.16 -15.96
C MET A 35 -8.62 3.55 -14.47
N ALA A 36 -7.98 2.72 -13.64
CA ALA A 36 -7.79 3.02 -12.23
C ALA A 36 -6.95 4.29 -12.01
N GLY A 37 -5.87 4.46 -12.77
CA GLY A 37 -5.03 5.67 -12.76
C GLY A 37 -5.83 6.92 -13.13
N LEU A 38 -6.71 6.83 -14.13
CA LEU A 38 -7.60 7.93 -14.52
C LEU A 38 -8.58 8.29 -13.40
N VAL A 39 -9.22 7.30 -12.76
CA VAL A 39 -10.13 7.53 -11.63
C VAL A 39 -9.38 8.17 -10.45
N CYS A 40 -8.16 7.70 -10.15
CA CYS A 40 -7.31 8.30 -9.13
C CYS A 40 -6.95 9.75 -9.46
N ALA A 41 -6.71 10.07 -10.73
CA ALA A 41 -6.43 11.44 -11.17
C ALA A 41 -7.65 12.36 -11.02
N ILE A 42 -8.84 11.90 -11.44
CA ILE A 42 -10.10 12.64 -11.26
C ILE A 42 -10.33 12.94 -9.77
N PHE A 43 -10.16 11.92 -8.92
CA PHE A 43 -10.28 12.08 -7.47
C PHE A 43 -9.25 13.07 -6.90
N ALA A 44 -8.00 13.00 -7.38
CA ALA A 44 -6.92 13.90 -6.95
C ALA A 44 -7.10 15.36 -7.39
N PHE A 45 -7.86 15.61 -8.44
CA PHE A 45 -8.24 16.96 -8.88
C PHE A 45 -9.45 17.48 -8.10
N GLY A 46 -10.44 16.61 -7.82
CA GLY A 46 -11.64 16.96 -7.07
C GLY A 46 -11.40 17.31 -5.60
N ILE A 47 -10.32 16.78 -4.99
CA ILE A 47 -9.99 17.00 -3.59
C ILE A 47 -8.68 17.81 -3.47
N PRO A 48 -8.75 19.11 -3.15
CA PRO A 48 -7.57 19.98 -3.20
C PRO A 48 -6.60 19.79 -2.03
N HIS A 49 -7.12 19.53 -0.83
CA HIS A 49 -6.39 19.64 0.44
C HIS A 49 -6.83 18.56 1.46
N LEU A 50 -5.96 18.26 2.43
CA LEU A 50 -6.14 17.19 3.42
C LEU A 50 -7.43 17.32 4.26
N SER A 51 -7.86 18.54 4.60
CA SER A 51 -9.09 18.73 5.39
C SER A 51 -10.36 18.28 4.64
N ALA A 52 -10.37 18.34 3.31
CA ALA A 52 -11.46 17.85 2.48
C ALA A 52 -11.54 16.31 2.48
N LEU A 53 -10.46 15.60 2.86
CA LEU A 53 -10.46 14.14 2.99
C LEU A 53 -11.18 13.63 4.24
N ARG A 54 -11.54 14.50 5.19
CA ARG A 54 -12.13 14.08 6.47
C ARG A 54 -13.34 13.15 6.28
N ILE A 55 -14.26 13.49 5.38
CA ILE A 55 -15.45 12.68 5.09
C ILE A 55 -15.06 11.39 4.35
N TRP A 56 -14.09 11.47 3.45
CA TRP A 56 -13.59 10.33 2.68
C TRP A 56 -12.89 9.28 3.54
N LEU A 57 -12.34 9.66 4.71
CA LEU A 57 -11.83 8.69 5.68
C LEU A 57 -12.93 7.75 6.19
N GLY A 58 -14.13 8.28 6.47
CA GLY A 58 -15.27 7.47 6.89
C GLY A 58 -15.70 6.46 5.82
N PHE A 59 -15.77 6.90 4.55
CA PHE A 59 -16.04 6.01 3.43
C PHE A 59 -14.94 4.96 3.23
N SER A 60 -13.67 5.37 3.35
CA SER A 60 -12.53 4.46 3.27
C SER A 60 -12.62 3.36 4.33
N THR A 61 -12.92 3.71 5.59
CA THR A 61 -13.13 2.74 6.66
C THR A 61 -14.28 1.80 6.36
N PHE A 62 -15.42 2.32 5.88
CA PHE A 62 -16.57 1.49 5.50
C PHE A 62 -16.22 0.47 4.42
N PHE A 63 -15.54 0.90 3.35
CA PHE A 63 -15.09 0.01 2.28
C PHE A 63 -14.04 -1.00 2.76
N SER A 64 -13.10 -0.59 3.63
CA SER A 64 -12.15 -1.51 4.26
C SER A 64 -12.85 -2.61 5.06
N LEU A 65 -13.89 -2.26 5.84
CA LEU A 65 -14.65 -3.24 6.62
C LEU A 65 -15.38 -4.25 5.72
N ILE A 66 -16.00 -3.78 4.63
CA ILE A 66 -16.61 -4.67 3.63
C ILE A 66 -15.57 -5.66 3.09
N TYR A 67 -14.41 -5.16 2.68
CA TYR A 67 -13.32 -6.00 2.18
C TYR A 67 -12.88 -7.04 3.22
N ILE A 68 -12.62 -6.60 4.46
CA ILE A 68 -12.15 -7.47 5.55
C ILE A 68 -13.17 -8.58 5.82
N ILE A 69 -14.44 -8.23 5.99
CA ILE A 69 -15.50 -9.20 6.30
C ILE A 69 -15.67 -10.17 5.14
N ALA A 70 -15.75 -9.69 3.90
CA ALA A 70 -15.91 -10.54 2.73
C ALA A 70 -14.70 -11.46 2.51
N ALA A 71 -13.49 -10.93 2.57
CA ALA A 71 -12.26 -11.71 2.41
C ALA A 71 -12.14 -12.79 3.50
N PHE A 72 -12.47 -12.46 4.75
CA PHE A 72 -12.44 -13.41 5.85
C PHE A 72 -13.48 -14.51 5.68
N VAL A 73 -14.75 -14.16 5.45
CA VAL A 73 -15.86 -15.13 5.34
C VAL A 73 -15.67 -16.05 4.14
N LEU A 74 -15.27 -15.51 2.98
CA LEU A 74 -15.03 -16.32 1.79
C LEU A 74 -13.81 -17.24 1.98
N SER A 75 -12.70 -16.73 2.55
CA SER A 75 -11.53 -17.57 2.84
C SER A 75 -11.82 -18.65 3.87
N LEU A 76 -12.62 -18.35 4.91
CA LEU A 76 -13.05 -19.36 5.89
C LEU A 76 -13.89 -20.45 5.21
N ARG A 77 -14.86 -20.07 4.38
CA ARG A 77 -15.70 -21.01 3.64
C ARG A 77 -14.86 -21.90 2.72
N ASP A 78 -13.93 -21.31 1.97
CA ASP A 78 -13.06 -22.06 1.06
C ASP A 78 -12.11 -22.96 1.86
N GLY A 79 -11.53 -22.46 2.94
CA GLY A 79 -10.67 -23.22 3.85
C GLY A 79 -11.37 -24.40 4.52
N MET A 80 -12.67 -24.32 4.81
CA MET A 80 -13.43 -25.46 5.32
C MET A 80 -13.68 -26.53 4.25
N ASN A 81 -13.75 -26.16 2.98
CA ASN A 81 -14.14 -27.06 1.89
C ASN A 81 -12.97 -27.55 1.02
N ALA A 82 -11.80 -26.91 1.09
CA ALA A 82 -10.69 -27.26 0.20
C ALA A 82 -9.91 -28.53 0.66
N PRO A 83 -9.24 -29.20 -0.30
CA PRO A 83 -8.42 -30.39 -0.04
C PRO A 83 -7.12 -30.05 0.72
N ALA A 84 -6.26 -31.04 0.96
CA ALA A 84 -4.97 -30.81 1.61
C ALA A 84 -4.15 -29.71 0.89
N ARG A 85 -3.57 -28.77 1.66
CA ARG A 85 -2.80 -27.63 1.15
C ARG A 85 -1.32 -27.83 1.39
N ASP A 86 -0.53 -27.36 0.45
CA ASP A 86 0.90 -27.19 0.64
C ASP A 86 1.17 -25.84 1.32
N TYR A 87 2.04 -25.84 2.31
CA TYR A 87 2.53 -24.65 3.02
C TYR A 87 4.03 -24.43 2.82
N SER A 88 4.64 -25.19 1.91
CA SER A 88 6.04 -25.03 1.56
C SER A 88 6.25 -23.71 0.79
N ILE A 89 7.37 -23.03 1.06
CA ILE A 89 7.74 -21.85 0.29
C ILE A 89 8.18 -22.32 -1.11
N PRO A 90 7.51 -21.89 -2.20
CA PRO A 90 7.79 -22.37 -3.55
C PRO A 90 9.16 -21.87 -4.06
N GLY A 91 9.73 -22.62 -5.02
CA GLY A 91 10.95 -22.25 -5.73
C GLY A 91 12.26 -22.81 -5.16
N SER A 92 13.37 -22.43 -5.81
CA SER A 92 14.73 -22.88 -5.45
C SER A 92 15.20 -22.32 -4.11
N LYS A 93 16.25 -22.90 -3.50
CA LYS A 93 16.82 -22.41 -2.23
C LYS A 93 17.10 -20.90 -2.23
N ALA A 94 17.67 -20.38 -3.32
CA ALA A 94 17.90 -18.95 -3.49
C ALA A 94 16.57 -18.17 -3.53
N SER A 95 15.59 -18.63 -4.32
CA SER A 95 14.28 -17.97 -4.40
C SER A 95 13.57 -17.89 -3.05
N LYS A 96 13.67 -18.94 -2.23
CA LYS A 96 13.11 -18.94 -0.86
C LYS A 96 13.74 -17.85 0.00
N ILE A 97 15.06 -17.68 -0.04
CA ILE A 97 15.76 -16.64 0.74
C ILE A 97 15.25 -15.25 0.32
N PHE A 98 15.27 -14.95 -0.99
CA PHE A 98 14.84 -13.64 -1.49
C PHE A 98 13.35 -13.38 -1.25
N SER A 99 12.49 -14.39 -1.41
CA SER A 99 11.06 -14.29 -1.12
C SER A 99 10.80 -14.04 0.37
N SER A 100 11.53 -14.69 1.27
CA SER A 100 11.41 -14.46 2.71
C SER A 100 11.86 -13.05 3.11
N VAL A 101 12.97 -12.55 2.55
CA VAL A 101 13.44 -11.18 2.82
C VAL A 101 12.43 -10.16 2.27
N GLY A 102 11.91 -10.38 1.06
CA GLY A 102 10.89 -9.51 0.47
C GLY A 102 9.58 -9.52 1.26
N ALA A 103 9.15 -10.70 1.74
CA ALA A 103 7.97 -10.84 2.59
C ALA A 103 8.13 -10.10 3.92
N ALA A 104 9.32 -10.12 4.54
CA ALA A 104 9.59 -9.35 5.75
C ALA A 104 9.48 -7.84 5.52
N ALA A 105 10.00 -7.34 4.38
CA ALA A 105 9.86 -5.93 4.01
C ALA A 105 8.40 -5.55 3.72
N ASN A 106 7.64 -6.43 3.05
CA ASN A 106 6.22 -6.23 2.81
C ASN A 106 5.41 -6.20 4.13
N LEU A 107 5.69 -7.11 5.06
CA LEU A 107 5.06 -7.12 6.38
C LEU A 107 5.32 -5.82 7.14
N LEU A 108 6.55 -5.31 7.12
CA LEU A 108 6.85 -4.03 7.77
C LEU A 108 6.19 -2.86 7.06
N PHE A 109 6.11 -2.90 5.72
CA PHE A 109 5.36 -1.92 4.95
C PHE A 109 3.88 -1.85 5.34
N ALA A 110 3.24 -2.97 5.71
CA ALA A 110 1.86 -2.96 6.20
C ALA A 110 1.65 -2.08 7.46
N PHE A 111 2.72 -1.82 8.22
CA PHE A 111 2.73 -0.94 9.40
C PHE A 111 3.30 0.45 9.13
N ASN A 112 3.34 0.88 7.86
CA ASN A 112 3.82 2.20 7.50
C ASN A 112 2.96 3.30 8.15
N THR A 113 3.63 4.21 8.86
CA THR A 113 3.04 5.34 9.60
C THR A 113 3.47 6.70 9.04
N GLY A 114 3.93 6.76 7.78
CA GLY A 114 4.51 7.95 7.17
C GLY A 114 3.59 9.19 7.14
N MET A 115 2.27 8.99 7.24
CA MET A 115 1.29 10.09 7.35
C MET A 115 1.16 10.67 8.76
N LEU A 116 1.56 9.93 9.79
CA LEU A 116 1.35 10.38 11.17
C LEU A 116 2.05 11.72 11.45
N PRO A 117 3.35 11.93 11.14
CA PRO A 117 4.01 13.20 11.43
C PRO A 117 3.30 14.42 10.83
N GLU A 118 2.75 14.31 9.62
CA GLU A 118 1.99 15.38 8.97
C GLU A 118 0.69 15.70 9.72
N ILE A 119 0.00 14.66 10.19
CA ILE A 119 -1.18 14.82 11.05
C ILE A 119 -0.77 15.44 12.39
N GLN A 120 0.34 15.00 13.01
CA GLN A 120 0.78 15.56 14.30
C GLN A 120 1.18 17.04 14.16
N ALA A 121 1.77 17.43 13.03
CA ALA A 121 2.21 18.79 12.78
C ALA A 121 1.03 19.78 12.63
N THR A 122 -0.18 19.30 12.33
CA THR A 122 -1.36 20.12 12.07
C THR A 122 -2.36 20.16 13.23
N VAL A 123 -2.10 19.42 14.32
CA VAL A 123 -3.06 19.17 15.40
C VAL A 123 -2.61 19.81 16.72
N GLU A 124 -3.52 20.54 17.39
CA GLU A 124 -3.28 21.16 18.71
C GLU A 124 -3.89 20.36 19.87
N GLN A 125 -3.45 20.64 21.11
CA GLN A 125 -4.03 20.03 22.32
C GLN A 125 -5.53 20.39 22.44
N PRO A 126 -6.44 19.47 22.86
CA PRO A 126 -6.24 18.14 23.46
C PRO A 126 -6.16 16.97 22.46
N VAL A 127 -6.15 17.26 21.16
CA VAL A 127 -6.29 16.24 20.11
C VAL A 127 -5.04 15.37 19.98
N VAL A 128 -3.87 15.86 20.42
CA VAL A 128 -2.61 15.10 20.48
C VAL A 128 -2.73 13.87 21.40
N ASP A 129 -3.31 14.02 22.58
CA ASP A 129 -3.48 12.91 23.53
C ASP A 129 -4.47 11.86 23.01
N ASN A 130 -5.55 12.32 22.36
CA ASN A 130 -6.52 11.44 21.72
C ASN A 130 -5.90 10.67 20.55
N MET A 131 -5.02 11.31 19.78
CA MET A 131 -4.28 10.67 18.70
C MET A 131 -3.32 9.59 19.23
N LEU A 132 -2.63 9.81 20.35
CA LEU A 132 -1.80 8.77 20.97
C LEU A 132 -2.63 7.58 21.45
N LYS A 133 -3.79 7.82 22.07
CA LYS A 133 -4.73 6.74 22.45
C LYS A 133 -5.20 5.95 21.22
N ALA A 134 -5.54 6.65 20.14
CA ALA A 134 -5.93 6.02 18.87
C ALA A 134 -4.77 5.19 18.28
N LEU A 135 -3.53 5.67 18.39
CA LEU A 135 -2.34 4.95 17.94
C LEU A 135 -2.11 3.66 18.75
N TYR A 136 -2.22 3.74 20.08
CA TYR A 136 -2.15 2.55 20.93
C TYR A 136 -3.25 1.55 20.60
N PHE A 137 -4.48 2.01 20.40
CA PHE A 137 -5.58 1.15 19.97
C PHE A 137 -5.28 0.48 18.63
N GLN A 138 -4.80 1.23 17.64
CA GLN A 138 -4.48 0.73 16.30
C GLN A 138 -3.43 -0.39 16.33
N PHE A 139 -2.35 -0.20 17.10
CA PHE A 139 -1.26 -1.18 17.19
C PHE A 139 -1.52 -2.34 18.16
N THR A 140 -2.63 -2.33 18.89
CA THR A 140 -3.02 -3.42 19.81
C THR A 140 -4.24 -4.18 19.29
N ALA A 141 -5.41 -3.54 19.27
CA ALA A 141 -6.67 -4.15 18.85
C ALA A 141 -6.98 -3.90 17.36
N GLY A 142 -6.63 -2.73 16.83
CA GLY A 142 -6.92 -2.33 15.45
C GLY A 142 -6.20 -3.16 14.39
N VAL A 143 -5.11 -3.85 14.76
CA VAL A 143 -4.37 -4.77 13.87
C VAL A 143 -5.04 -6.15 13.74
N LEU A 144 -5.91 -6.54 14.68
CA LEU A 144 -6.52 -7.88 14.71
C LEU A 144 -7.27 -8.24 13.42
N PRO A 145 -8.07 -7.34 12.79
CA PRO A 145 -8.73 -7.65 11.53
C PRO A 145 -7.75 -7.95 10.39
N MET A 146 -6.60 -7.27 10.35
CA MET A 146 -5.55 -7.55 9.37
C MET A 146 -4.96 -8.95 9.59
N TYR A 147 -4.65 -9.31 10.83
CA TYR A 147 -4.17 -10.64 11.16
C TYR A 147 -5.20 -11.73 10.87
N ALA A 148 -6.48 -11.48 11.15
CA ALA A 148 -7.56 -12.40 10.86
C ALA A 148 -7.62 -12.72 9.36
N VAL A 149 -7.59 -11.70 8.50
CA VAL A 149 -7.61 -11.91 7.03
C VAL A 149 -6.32 -12.59 6.55
N THR A 150 -5.15 -12.17 7.03
CA THR A 150 -3.85 -12.74 6.62
C THR A 150 -3.73 -14.22 7.00
N PHE A 151 -4.03 -14.57 8.26
CA PHE A 151 -3.93 -15.96 8.71
C PHE A 151 -5.01 -16.83 8.10
N MET A 152 -6.25 -16.34 7.99
CA MET A 152 -7.34 -17.09 7.37
C MET A 152 -7.07 -17.33 5.88
N GLY A 153 -6.60 -16.31 5.16
CA GLY A 153 -6.23 -16.42 3.75
C GLY A 153 -5.10 -17.44 3.53
N TYR A 154 -4.02 -17.35 4.32
CA TYR A 154 -2.92 -18.29 4.18
C TYR A 154 -3.31 -19.73 4.57
N TRP A 155 -4.14 -19.91 5.62
CA TRP A 155 -4.68 -21.21 5.99
C TRP A 155 -5.59 -21.81 4.90
N ALA A 156 -6.39 -20.98 4.22
CA ALA A 156 -7.29 -21.46 3.17
C ALA A 156 -6.54 -21.92 1.91
N TYR A 157 -5.53 -21.16 1.46
CA TYR A 157 -4.90 -21.34 0.14
C TYR A 157 -3.42 -21.79 0.16
N GLY A 158 -2.74 -21.71 1.31
CA GLY A 158 -1.34 -22.12 1.45
C GLY A 158 -0.38 -21.42 0.47
N SER A 159 0.51 -22.19 -0.14
CA SER A 159 1.53 -21.72 -1.10
C SER A 159 0.95 -21.18 -2.42
N THR A 160 -0.34 -21.39 -2.70
CA THR A 160 -1.03 -20.89 -3.89
C THR A 160 -1.69 -19.51 -3.70
N THR A 161 -1.55 -18.93 -2.51
CA THR A 161 -2.09 -17.59 -2.21
C THR A 161 -1.47 -16.54 -3.13
N SER A 162 -2.31 -15.77 -3.81
CA SER A 162 -1.88 -14.64 -4.65
C SER A 162 -1.67 -13.37 -3.82
N SER A 163 -0.93 -12.39 -4.35
CA SER A 163 -0.71 -11.11 -3.67
C SER A 163 -2.01 -10.32 -3.43
N TYR A 164 -3.03 -10.53 -4.27
CA TYR A 164 -4.36 -9.97 -4.08
C TYR A 164 -5.35 -11.06 -3.70
N LEU A 165 -5.58 -11.21 -2.38
CA LEU A 165 -6.29 -12.34 -1.79
C LEU A 165 -7.65 -12.66 -2.44
N LEU A 166 -8.42 -11.64 -2.87
CA LEU A 166 -9.72 -11.85 -3.51
C LEU A 166 -9.65 -12.53 -4.89
N ASN A 167 -8.47 -12.72 -5.46
CA ASN A 167 -8.31 -13.58 -6.65
C ASN A 167 -8.42 -15.07 -6.32
N ASN A 168 -8.10 -15.48 -5.09
CA ASN A 168 -8.16 -16.88 -4.68
C ASN A 168 -9.57 -17.31 -4.23
N VAL A 169 -10.41 -16.36 -3.79
CA VAL A 169 -11.71 -16.69 -3.18
C VAL A 169 -12.74 -17.20 -4.20
N THR A 170 -13.48 -18.22 -3.78
CA THR A 170 -14.66 -18.76 -4.45
C THR A 170 -15.92 -18.36 -3.67
N GLY A 171 -17.03 -18.15 -4.38
CA GLY A 171 -18.25 -17.71 -3.70
C GLY A 171 -19.28 -17.10 -4.63
N PRO A 172 -20.41 -16.64 -4.04
CA PRO A 172 -21.46 -15.98 -4.79
C PRO A 172 -20.92 -14.74 -5.52
N ILE A 173 -21.28 -14.60 -6.79
CA ILE A 173 -20.78 -13.55 -7.69
C ILE A 173 -21.00 -12.15 -7.08
N TRP A 174 -22.17 -11.90 -6.49
CA TRP A 174 -22.49 -10.60 -5.90
C TRP A 174 -21.56 -10.22 -4.73
N VAL A 175 -21.16 -11.18 -3.89
CA VAL A 175 -20.22 -10.92 -2.78
C VAL A 175 -18.85 -10.56 -3.31
N LYS A 176 -18.38 -11.29 -4.34
CA LYS A 176 -17.11 -10.99 -5.00
C LYS A 176 -17.11 -9.61 -5.66
N ILE A 177 -18.20 -9.24 -6.34
CA ILE A 177 -18.35 -7.90 -6.93
C ILE A 177 -18.29 -6.83 -5.83
N MET A 178 -19.07 -6.99 -4.76
CA MET A 178 -19.10 -6.05 -3.65
C MET A 178 -17.72 -5.89 -2.99
N ALA A 179 -17.02 -6.99 -2.74
CA ALA A 179 -15.70 -6.97 -2.10
C ALA A 179 -14.63 -6.31 -2.99
N ASN A 180 -14.62 -6.60 -4.29
CA ASN A 180 -13.71 -5.96 -5.24
C ASN A 180 -14.05 -4.49 -5.46
N ALA A 181 -15.33 -4.11 -5.51
CA ALA A 181 -15.74 -2.72 -5.64
C ALA A 181 -15.34 -1.91 -4.39
N ALA A 182 -15.50 -2.49 -3.21
CA ALA A 182 -15.02 -1.89 -1.96
C ALA A 182 -13.50 -1.74 -1.98
N ALA A 183 -12.74 -2.78 -2.37
CA ALA A 183 -11.29 -2.71 -2.51
C ALA A 183 -10.85 -1.59 -3.47
N PHE A 184 -11.50 -1.49 -4.63
CA PHE A 184 -11.24 -0.45 -5.63
C PHE A 184 -11.46 0.96 -5.07
N LEU A 185 -12.64 1.22 -4.52
CA LEU A 185 -12.99 2.55 -3.99
C LEU A 185 -12.12 2.95 -2.80
N GLN A 186 -11.86 2.01 -1.89
CA GLN A 186 -10.96 2.21 -0.77
C GLN A 186 -9.55 2.56 -1.24
N THR A 187 -9.06 1.86 -2.25
CA THR A 187 -7.72 2.06 -2.82
C THR A 187 -7.58 3.44 -3.46
N VAL A 188 -8.59 3.93 -4.16
CA VAL A 188 -8.60 5.30 -4.74
C VAL A 188 -8.43 6.35 -3.63
N ILE A 189 -9.17 6.20 -2.53
CA ILE A 189 -9.08 7.11 -1.39
C ILE A 189 -7.71 6.99 -0.70
N ALA A 190 -7.24 5.76 -0.46
CA ALA A 190 -5.96 5.50 0.19
C ALA A 190 -4.78 6.09 -0.59
N LEU A 191 -4.73 5.87 -1.91
CA LEU A 191 -3.71 6.45 -2.78
C LEU A 191 -3.64 7.97 -2.60
N HIS A 192 -4.79 8.64 -2.61
CA HIS A 192 -4.82 10.08 -2.48
C HIS A 192 -4.32 10.56 -1.10
N ILE A 193 -4.66 9.85 -0.02
CA ILE A 193 -4.12 10.14 1.32
C ILE A 193 -2.59 10.10 1.31
N PHE A 194 -1.99 9.04 0.76
CA PHE A 194 -0.53 8.89 0.71
C PHE A 194 0.16 9.83 -0.30
N ALA A 195 -0.54 10.26 -1.34
CA ALA A 195 -0.03 11.23 -2.31
C ALA A 195 -0.14 12.68 -1.83
N SER A 196 -1.04 12.97 -0.88
CA SER A 196 -1.36 14.33 -0.45
C SER A 196 -0.17 15.14 0.07
N PRO A 197 0.72 14.62 0.94
CA PRO A 197 1.88 15.40 1.41
C PRO A 197 2.83 15.79 0.27
N MET A 198 2.97 14.92 -0.73
CA MET A 198 3.78 15.20 -1.92
C MET A 198 3.16 16.32 -2.77
N TYR A 199 1.83 16.28 -2.94
CA TYR A 199 1.12 17.36 -3.62
C TYR A 199 1.26 18.69 -2.88
N GLU A 200 1.07 18.69 -1.57
CA GLU A 200 1.18 19.89 -0.74
C GLU A 200 2.59 20.48 -0.74
N TYR A 201 3.62 19.63 -0.69
CA TYR A 201 5.01 20.04 -0.83
C TYR A 201 5.27 20.73 -2.18
N LEU A 202 4.84 20.13 -3.29
CA LEU A 202 5.05 20.70 -4.62
C LEU A 202 4.22 21.98 -4.84
N ASP A 203 2.97 22.00 -4.38
CA ASP A 203 2.09 23.16 -4.43
C ASP A 203 2.70 24.33 -3.61
N THR A 204 3.28 24.05 -2.44
CA THR A 204 3.93 25.07 -1.59
C THR A 204 5.25 25.57 -2.19
N ARG A 205 6.07 24.67 -2.74
CA ARG A 205 7.41 25.00 -3.24
C ARG A 205 7.40 25.67 -4.61
N TYR A 206 6.50 25.24 -5.50
CA TYR A 206 6.49 25.64 -6.91
C TYR A 206 5.16 26.23 -7.38
N GLY A 207 4.06 25.97 -6.66
CA GLY A 207 2.69 26.32 -7.07
C GLY A 207 2.11 27.59 -6.43
N ARG A 208 2.83 28.31 -5.55
CA ARG A 208 2.31 29.52 -4.91
C ARG A 208 2.26 30.71 -5.87
N SER A 209 1.19 30.80 -6.67
CA SER A 209 0.66 32.07 -7.18
C SER A 209 -0.38 32.60 -6.18
N LYS A 210 -0.32 33.89 -5.81
CA LYS A 210 -1.26 34.53 -4.88
C LYS A 210 -2.69 34.46 -5.45
N GLY A 211 -3.56 33.60 -4.90
CA GLY A 211 -4.96 33.48 -5.35
C GLY A 211 -5.72 32.29 -4.75
N SER A 212 -7.00 32.15 -5.11
CA SER A 212 -7.88 31.03 -4.70
C SER A 212 -7.34 29.67 -5.18
N ALA A 213 -7.65 28.59 -4.44
CA ALA A 213 -7.31 27.22 -4.81
C ALA A 213 -7.89 26.78 -6.17
N PHE A 214 -8.90 27.49 -6.69
CA PHE A 214 -9.52 27.24 -8.00
C PHE A 214 -9.15 28.29 -9.06
N SER A 215 -8.18 29.16 -8.80
CA SER A 215 -7.61 30.03 -9.84
C SER A 215 -7.11 29.19 -11.01
N PHE A 216 -7.33 29.65 -12.25
CA PHE A 216 -6.92 28.94 -13.47
C PHE A 216 -5.44 28.54 -13.45
N GLN A 217 -4.55 29.42 -12.96
CA GLN A 217 -3.12 29.13 -12.83
C GLN A 217 -2.85 27.99 -11.82
N ASN A 218 -3.52 28.03 -10.66
CA ASN A 218 -3.36 27.04 -9.61
C ASN A 218 -3.98 25.68 -10.02
N LEU A 219 -5.10 25.72 -10.75
CA LEU A 219 -5.74 24.53 -11.30
C LEU A 219 -4.89 23.90 -12.40
N SER A 220 -4.36 24.72 -13.32
CA SER A 220 -3.47 24.24 -14.39
C SER A 220 -2.18 23.63 -13.82
N PHE A 221 -1.57 24.28 -12.82
CA PHE A 221 -0.39 23.75 -12.13
C PHE A 221 -0.72 22.41 -11.45
N ARG A 222 -1.86 22.32 -10.75
CA ARG A 222 -2.32 21.09 -10.11
C ARG A 222 -2.53 19.96 -11.10
N VAL A 223 -3.19 20.24 -12.23
CA VAL A 223 -3.43 19.25 -13.28
C VAL A 223 -2.12 18.75 -13.86
N LEU A 224 -1.17 19.65 -14.14
CA LEU A 224 0.15 19.28 -14.66
C LEU A 224 0.95 18.44 -13.67
N VAL A 225 1.08 18.90 -12.42
CA VAL A 225 1.93 18.25 -11.42
C VAL A 225 1.30 16.96 -10.91
N ARG A 226 0.05 17.00 -10.44
CA ARG A 226 -0.63 15.80 -9.93
C ARG A 226 -0.93 14.82 -11.06
N GLY A 227 -1.35 15.32 -12.23
CA GLY A 227 -1.62 14.50 -13.40
C GLY A 227 -0.36 13.86 -13.97
N GLY A 228 0.74 14.61 -14.08
CA GLY A 228 2.05 14.06 -14.49
C GLY A 228 2.56 13.00 -13.51
N TYR A 229 2.50 13.28 -12.21
CA TYR A 229 2.87 12.33 -11.17
C TYR A 229 2.05 11.02 -11.24
N LEU A 230 0.72 11.13 -11.35
CA LEU A 230 -0.15 9.96 -11.44
C LEU A 230 0.02 9.22 -12.77
N SER A 231 0.27 9.92 -13.87
CA SER A 231 0.53 9.31 -15.18
C SER A 231 1.80 8.47 -15.14
N VAL A 232 2.89 8.98 -14.56
CA VAL A 232 4.14 8.20 -14.39
C VAL A 232 3.90 6.98 -13.51
N ASN A 233 3.21 7.12 -12.37
CA ASN A 233 2.92 5.98 -11.51
C ASN A 233 2.01 4.94 -12.20
N THR A 234 1.04 5.40 -12.99
CA THR A 234 0.13 4.53 -13.77
C THR A 234 0.88 3.79 -14.86
N LEU A 235 1.79 4.47 -15.57
CA LEU A 235 2.63 3.86 -16.58
C LEU A 235 3.51 2.75 -15.98
N VAL A 236 4.19 3.04 -14.87
CA VAL A 236 5.02 2.05 -14.17
C VAL A 236 4.17 0.86 -13.68
N ALA A 237 2.99 1.13 -13.11
CA ALA A 237 2.06 0.09 -12.69
C ALA A 237 1.60 -0.79 -13.86
N ALA A 238 1.31 -0.20 -15.03
CA ALA A 238 0.86 -0.91 -16.22
C ALA A 238 1.97 -1.78 -16.84
N LEU A 239 3.22 -1.31 -16.77
CA LEU A 239 4.38 -2.04 -17.29
C LEU A 239 4.81 -3.19 -16.37
N LEU A 240 4.72 -3.00 -15.06
CA LEU A 240 5.21 -3.96 -14.05
C LEU A 240 4.15 -4.18 -12.95
N PRO A 241 3.05 -4.91 -13.23
CA PRO A 241 1.94 -5.06 -12.29
C PRO A 241 2.20 -6.09 -11.17
N PHE A 242 3.42 -6.13 -10.62
CA PHE A 242 3.84 -7.06 -9.57
C PHE A 242 3.55 -6.47 -8.18
N LEU A 243 2.30 -6.62 -7.72
CA LEU A 243 1.84 -5.99 -6.48
C LEU A 243 2.74 -6.29 -5.27
N GLY A 244 3.00 -7.57 -4.98
CA GLY A 244 3.81 -8.00 -3.84
C GLY A 244 5.24 -7.46 -3.88
N ASP A 245 5.84 -7.44 -5.07
CA ASP A 245 7.19 -6.93 -5.27
C ASP A 245 7.29 -5.42 -5.07
N PHE A 246 6.32 -4.66 -5.58
CA PHE A 246 6.27 -3.21 -5.36
C PHE A 246 6.03 -2.86 -3.89
N MET A 247 5.24 -3.65 -3.17
CA MET A 247 5.07 -3.48 -1.72
C MET A 247 6.38 -3.78 -0.97
N SER A 248 7.06 -4.86 -1.32
CA SER A 248 8.38 -5.22 -0.77
C SER A 248 9.42 -4.13 -1.03
N LEU A 249 9.52 -3.65 -2.28
CA LEU A 249 10.42 -2.59 -2.70
C LEU A 249 10.13 -1.27 -1.95
N THR A 250 8.85 -0.97 -1.76
CA THR A 250 8.40 0.17 -0.95
C THR A 250 8.80 0.01 0.51
N GLY A 251 8.64 -1.18 1.10
CA GLY A 251 9.12 -1.48 2.45
C GLY A 251 10.63 -1.27 2.58
N ALA A 252 11.40 -1.69 1.58
CA ALA A 252 12.84 -1.56 1.53
C ALA A 252 13.33 -0.11 1.47
N PHE A 253 12.75 0.71 0.59
CA PHE A 253 13.21 2.10 0.36
C PHE A 253 12.51 3.15 1.23
N SER A 254 11.28 2.90 1.68
CA SER A 254 10.49 3.86 2.44
C SER A 254 10.40 3.46 3.90
N THR A 255 9.73 2.36 4.22
CA THR A 255 9.37 2.05 5.60
C THR A 255 10.58 1.75 6.47
N LEU A 256 11.52 0.93 5.99
CA LEU A 256 12.71 0.59 6.75
C LEU A 256 13.59 1.82 7.03
N PRO A 257 13.96 2.64 6.04
CA PRO A 257 14.73 3.85 6.29
C PRO A 257 14.00 4.88 7.13
N LEU A 258 12.73 5.16 6.85
CA LEU A 258 12.03 6.25 7.55
C LEU A 258 11.62 5.86 8.97
N THR A 259 11.07 4.66 9.16
CA THR A 259 10.51 4.24 10.46
C THR A 259 11.57 3.70 11.40
N PHE A 260 12.55 2.94 10.90
CA PHE A 260 13.50 2.26 11.77
C PHE A 260 14.88 2.92 11.78
N ILE A 261 15.39 3.42 10.65
CA ILE A 261 16.72 4.03 10.61
C ILE A 261 16.64 5.49 11.07
N LEU A 262 15.85 6.31 10.36
CA LEU A 262 15.76 7.75 10.58
C LEU A 262 15.18 8.08 11.95
N ALA A 263 14.11 7.41 12.39
CA ALA A 263 13.52 7.66 13.71
C ALA A 263 14.52 7.38 14.86
N ASN A 264 15.23 6.24 14.82
CA ASN A 264 16.26 5.92 15.83
C ASN A 264 17.42 6.93 15.78
N HIS A 265 17.86 7.32 14.58
CA HIS A 265 18.91 8.31 14.41
C HIS A 265 18.51 9.71 14.91
N MET A 266 17.29 10.16 14.59
CA MET A 266 16.75 11.43 15.08
C MET A 266 16.63 11.44 16.61
N TYR A 267 16.16 10.33 17.21
CA TYR A 267 16.06 10.20 18.65
C TYR A 267 17.44 10.26 19.33
N LEU A 268 18.43 9.57 18.77
CA LEU A 268 19.84 9.65 19.21
C LEU A 268 20.38 11.07 19.17
N MET A 269 20.14 11.81 18.08
CA MET A 269 20.61 13.19 17.93
C MET A 269 19.90 14.13 18.91
N ALA A 270 18.59 14.01 19.06
CA ALA A 270 17.79 14.88 19.93
C ALA A 270 18.05 14.65 21.43
N LYS A 271 18.37 13.42 21.84
CA LYS A 271 18.58 13.04 23.26
C LYS A 271 20.02 12.66 23.59
N LYS A 272 21.00 12.99 22.74
CA LYS A 272 22.42 12.58 22.86
C LYS A 272 23.01 12.74 24.27
N ASN A 273 22.72 13.85 24.96
CA ASN A 273 23.28 14.14 26.28
C ASN A 273 22.50 13.52 27.45
N LYS A 274 21.32 12.94 27.19
CA LYS A 274 20.44 12.33 28.21
C LYS A 274 20.42 10.80 28.17
N LEU A 275 20.96 10.20 27.11
CA LEU A 275 20.97 8.74 26.91
C LEU A 275 22.21 8.09 27.53
N THR A 276 22.01 6.94 28.19
CA THR A 276 23.10 6.09 28.69
C THR A 276 23.87 5.45 27.53
N VAL A 277 25.08 4.97 27.78
CA VAL A 277 25.91 4.28 26.77
C VAL A 277 25.18 3.05 26.20
N SER A 278 24.47 2.30 27.05
CA SER A 278 23.67 1.14 26.63
C SER A 278 22.53 1.53 25.70
N GLN A 279 21.76 2.58 26.04
CA GLN A 279 20.70 3.09 25.17
C GLN A 279 21.22 3.58 23.82
N LYS A 280 22.38 4.27 23.82
CA LYS A 280 23.03 4.71 22.58
C LYS A 280 23.43 3.52 21.70
N SER A 281 24.03 2.50 22.31
CA SER A 281 24.41 1.27 21.63
C SER A 281 23.20 0.57 21.01
N TRP A 282 22.09 0.47 21.75
CA TRP A 282 20.84 -0.13 21.26
C TRP A 282 20.27 0.58 20.02
N HIS A 283 20.19 1.91 20.03
CA HIS A 283 19.69 2.65 18.88
C HIS A 283 20.63 2.55 17.67
N TRP A 284 21.95 2.58 17.88
CA TRP A 284 22.92 2.37 16.80
C TRP A 284 22.86 0.95 16.23
N LEU A 285 22.67 -0.06 17.06
CA LEU A 285 22.45 -1.44 16.62
C LEU A 285 21.21 -1.52 15.73
N ASN A 286 20.09 -0.92 16.14
CA ASN A 286 18.88 -0.86 15.31
C ASN A 286 19.17 -0.17 13.96
N VAL A 287 19.84 0.98 13.97
CA VAL A 287 20.25 1.68 12.74
C VAL A 287 21.05 0.76 11.81
N CYS A 288 22.06 0.05 12.32
CA CYS A 288 22.89 -0.85 11.51
C CYS A 288 22.11 -2.06 10.98
N VAL A 289 21.32 -2.72 11.84
CA VAL A 289 20.54 -3.92 11.47
C VAL A 289 19.48 -3.58 10.42
N PHE A 290 18.69 -2.53 10.64
CA PHE A 290 17.66 -2.14 9.69
C PHE A 290 18.24 -1.52 8.41
N SER A 291 19.44 -0.93 8.44
CA SER A 291 20.17 -0.56 7.23
C SER A 291 20.55 -1.79 6.40
N GLY A 292 21.14 -2.80 7.03
CA GLY A 292 21.46 -4.07 6.36
C GLY A 292 20.21 -4.75 5.80
N MET A 293 19.12 -4.76 6.56
CA MET A 293 17.85 -5.34 6.13
C MET A 293 17.21 -4.56 4.98
N SER A 294 17.28 -3.23 4.99
CA SER A 294 16.79 -2.36 3.90
C SER A 294 17.54 -2.65 2.60
N VAL A 295 18.87 -2.77 2.65
CA VAL A 295 19.68 -3.14 1.47
C VAL A 295 19.36 -4.54 0.98
N ALA A 296 19.28 -5.52 1.88
CA ALA A 296 18.95 -6.90 1.52
C ALA A 296 17.55 -7.00 0.89
N ALA A 297 16.56 -6.28 1.46
CA ALA A 297 15.21 -6.21 0.93
C ALA A 297 15.13 -5.50 -0.41
N ALA A 298 15.92 -4.44 -0.63
CA ALA A 298 15.99 -3.76 -1.92
C ALA A 298 16.55 -4.70 -3.01
N ILE A 299 17.63 -5.42 -2.71
CA ILE A 299 18.21 -6.42 -3.62
C ILE A 299 17.20 -7.53 -3.89
N ALA A 300 16.50 -8.02 -2.86
CA ALA A 300 15.49 -9.06 -2.99
C ALA A 300 14.33 -8.62 -3.88
N ALA A 301 13.76 -7.46 -3.62
CA ALA A 301 12.65 -6.92 -4.40
C ALA A 301 13.04 -6.66 -5.86
N LEU A 302 14.21 -6.08 -6.12
CA LEU A 302 14.71 -5.89 -7.49
C LEU A 302 14.91 -7.23 -8.21
N ARG A 303 15.46 -8.24 -7.53
CA ARG A 303 15.62 -9.58 -8.10
C ARG A 303 14.28 -10.23 -8.42
N LEU A 304 13.29 -10.11 -7.53
CA LEU A 304 11.95 -10.64 -7.75
C LEU A 304 11.31 -9.97 -8.98
N ILE A 305 11.33 -8.64 -9.06
CA ILE A 305 10.84 -7.89 -10.22
C ILE A 305 11.52 -8.34 -11.51
N VAL A 306 12.85 -8.46 -11.51
CA VAL A 306 13.60 -8.90 -12.70
C VAL A 306 13.25 -10.34 -13.08
N THR A 307 12.98 -11.21 -12.11
CA THR A 307 12.62 -12.61 -12.36
C THR A 307 11.22 -12.70 -12.95
N ASP A 308 10.26 -11.98 -12.37
CA ASP A 308 8.86 -11.97 -12.81
C ASP A 308 8.71 -11.23 -14.15
N SER A 309 9.56 -10.24 -14.43
CA SER A 309 9.64 -9.56 -15.73
C SER A 309 10.12 -10.47 -16.86
N LYS A 310 10.83 -11.57 -16.58
CA LYS A 310 11.28 -12.51 -17.63
C LYS A 310 10.14 -13.40 -18.16
N THR A 311 9.15 -13.67 -17.32
CA THR A 311 7.97 -14.47 -17.67
C THR A 311 6.80 -13.59 -18.11
N TYR A 312 6.82 -12.30 -17.76
CA TYR A 312 5.81 -11.33 -18.17
C TYR A 312 6.16 -10.69 -19.53
N HIS A 313 5.30 -10.90 -20.53
CA HIS A 313 5.37 -10.14 -21.78
C HIS A 313 4.75 -8.75 -21.57
N PHE A 314 5.27 -7.72 -22.25
CA PHE A 314 4.73 -6.36 -22.16
C PHE A 314 3.22 -6.35 -22.44
N PHE A 315 2.45 -5.81 -21.50
CA PHE A 315 0.99 -5.82 -21.52
C PHE A 315 0.35 -7.22 -21.57
N ALA A 316 0.99 -8.23 -21.00
CA ALA A 316 0.39 -9.54 -20.80
C ALA A 316 -0.69 -9.50 -19.72
N ASP A 317 -1.55 -10.50 -19.76
CA ASP A 317 -2.51 -10.72 -18.69
C ASP A 317 -1.89 -11.65 -17.64
N ILE A 318 -2.01 -11.28 -16.36
CA ILE A 318 -1.67 -12.14 -15.20
C ILE A 318 -2.94 -12.87 -14.77
#